data_AF-A0A0S2S1T4-F1
#
_entry.id   AF-A0A0S2S1T4-F1
#
_cell.length_a   1.000
_cell.length_b   1.000
_cell.length_c   1.000
_cell.angle_alpha   90.00
_cell.angle_beta   90.00
_cell.angle_gamma   90.00
#
_symmetry.space_group_name_H-M   'P 1'
#
loop_
_entity.id
_entity.type
_entity.pdbx_description
1 polymer ?
#
loop_
_entity_poly.entity_id
_entity_poly.type
_entity_poly.pdbx_seq_one_letter_code
_entity_poly.pdbx_strand_id
1 'polypeptide(L)'
;MKEFDFDEITDVDSIVGMLKMAFSLEEWEQMIQIADQLHTQAHRVYEQQQLERTKGGQPRTLHMKRPLVYYLGFSQLTKGIAFQKQGKYESSRECVEKYAELGWVDGLNEEGLQEVEDYRTLAKANTYTLDLLQGKEEVLPEYIQFLHEHSAEEVIPGMITILESAIMHNYDINPILKDFAERVGELGGFYREPQNLNYYVEFLYQLSIYRFKEGKSGLAIDAVLRAMEYAHSLKDDTSFKKCVVLFESHRSLAVKHQKKRYKSIQNSILGREKDPAKNAIFDDSLIRIV
;
A
#
# COMPACT_ATOMS: atom_id res chain seq x y z
N MET A 1 25.92 -4.13 -4.87
CA MET A 1 24.66 -4.77 -4.45
C MET A 1 25.03 -6.18 -4.07
N LYS A 2 25.00 -6.53 -2.77
CA LYS A 2 25.26 -7.92 -2.35
C LYS A 2 24.02 -8.72 -2.70
N GLU A 3 24.17 -9.78 -3.50
CA GLU A 3 23.14 -10.81 -3.62
C GLU A 3 22.85 -11.32 -2.20
N PHE A 4 21.60 -11.20 -1.78
CA PHE A 4 21.14 -11.83 -0.56
C PHE A 4 21.14 -13.34 -0.80
N ASP A 5 21.82 -14.08 0.06
CA ASP A 5 21.87 -15.54 -0.03
C ASP A 5 20.58 -16.10 0.58
N PHE A 6 19.67 -16.53 -0.30
CA PHE A 6 18.33 -16.96 0.07
C PHE A 6 18.24 -18.43 0.45
N ASP A 7 19.34 -19.20 0.34
CA ASP A 7 19.36 -20.62 0.68
C ASP A 7 19.33 -20.89 2.20
N GLU A 8 19.55 -19.87 3.04
CA GLU A 8 19.51 -20.00 4.52
C GLU A 8 18.09 -19.80 5.13
N ILE A 9 17.12 -19.27 4.38
CA ILE A 9 15.79 -18.94 4.92
C ILE A 9 14.82 -20.11 4.68
N THR A 10 14.70 -20.99 5.68
CA THR A 10 13.88 -22.22 5.60
C THR A 10 12.42 -22.04 6.03
N ASP A 11 12.00 -20.85 6.46
CA ASP A 11 10.65 -20.60 7.00
C ASP A 11 9.82 -19.62 6.13
N VAL A 12 8.67 -20.08 5.64
CA VAL A 12 7.74 -19.31 4.80
C VAL A 12 7.18 -18.07 5.49
N ASP A 13 7.04 -18.10 6.82
CA ASP A 13 6.57 -16.94 7.59
C ASP A 13 7.61 -15.81 7.61
N SER A 14 8.89 -16.17 7.64
CA SER A 14 10.00 -15.21 7.55
C SER A 14 10.04 -14.54 6.17
N ILE A 15 9.76 -15.29 5.09
CA ILE A 15 9.67 -14.75 3.73
C ILE A 15 8.51 -13.74 3.59
N VAL A 16 7.36 -14.01 4.22
CA VAL A 16 6.25 -13.04 4.30
C VAL A 16 6.68 -11.73 4.97
N GLY A 17 7.50 -11.82 6.03
CA GLY A 17 8.09 -10.64 6.68
C GLY A 17 8.96 -9.81 5.74
N MET A 18 9.80 -10.47 4.93
CA MET A 18 10.64 -9.81 3.94
C MET A 18 9.82 -9.13 2.84
N LEU A 19 8.74 -9.76 2.35
CA LEU A 19 7.83 -9.14 1.37
C LEU A 19 7.22 -7.84 1.90
N LYS A 20 6.77 -7.84 3.16
CA LYS A 20 6.22 -6.64 3.81
C LYS A 20 7.27 -5.54 3.95
N MET A 21 8.51 -5.91 4.25
CA MET A 21 9.62 -4.97 4.33
C MET A 21 9.97 -4.36 2.96
N ALA A 22 10.13 -5.20 1.94
CA ALA A 22 10.39 -4.75 0.56
C ALA A 22 9.27 -3.82 0.05
N PHE A 23 8.01 -4.15 0.34
CA PHE A 23 6.87 -3.27 0.04
C PHE A 23 6.99 -1.91 0.72
N SER A 24 7.33 -1.88 2.03
CA SER A 24 7.49 -0.63 2.78
C SER A 24 8.66 0.25 2.31
N LEU A 25 9.68 -0.36 1.70
CA LEU A 25 10.84 0.33 1.13
C LEU A 25 10.66 0.67 -0.37
N GLU A 26 9.50 0.34 -0.95
CA GLU A 26 9.22 0.48 -2.39
C GLU A 26 10.24 -0.27 -3.29
N GLU A 27 10.82 -1.37 -2.77
CA GLU A 27 11.81 -2.20 -3.46
C GLU A 27 11.14 -3.25 -4.37
N TRP A 28 10.51 -2.79 -5.46
CA TRP A 28 9.64 -3.62 -6.30
C TRP A 28 10.35 -4.80 -6.98
N GLU A 29 11.59 -4.63 -7.40
CA GLU A 29 12.35 -5.72 -8.04
C GLU A 29 12.72 -6.81 -7.03
N GLN A 30 13.15 -6.41 -5.84
CA GLN A 30 13.41 -7.34 -4.73
C GLN A 30 12.13 -8.05 -4.31
N MET A 31 11.00 -7.33 -4.23
CA MET A 31 9.70 -7.89 -3.90
C MET A 31 9.27 -9.01 -4.85
N ILE A 32 9.54 -8.87 -6.16
CA ILE A 32 9.30 -9.93 -7.17
C ILE A 32 10.13 -11.18 -6.85
N GLN A 33 11.43 -11.02 -6.57
CA GLN A 33 12.33 -12.13 -6.29
C GLN A 33 11.94 -12.89 -5.01
N ILE A 34 11.60 -12.14 -3.95
CA ILE A 34 11.16 -12.72 -2.67
C ILE A 34 9.81 -13.43 -2.85
N ALA A 35 8.91 -12.87 -3.68
CA ALA A 35 7.61 -13.50 -3.97
C ALA A 35 7.77 -14.83 -4.71
N ASP A 36 8.69 -14.90 -5.68
CA ASP A 36 8.99 -16.15 -6.40
C ASP A 36 9.59 -17.22 -5.50
N GLN A 37 10.38 -16.83 -4.50
CA GLN A 37 10.88 -17.74 -3.48
C GLN A 37 9.76 -18.24 -2.58
N LEU A 38 8.88 -17.36 -2.09
CA LEU A 38 7.73 -17.76 -1.29
C LEU A 38 6.87 -18.79 -2.06
N HIS A 39 6.59 -18.50 -3.34
CA HIS A 39 5.83 -19.39 -4.20
C HIS A 39 6.51 -20.75 -4.35
N THR A 40 7.81 -20.76 -4.65
CA THR A 40 8.60 -21.99 -4.82
C THR A 40 8.61 -22.84 -3.56
N GLN A 41 8.82 -22.23 -2.38
CA GLN A 41 8.83 -22.96 -1.12
C GLN A 41 7.44 -23.49 -0.77
N ALA A 42 6.39 -22.66 -0.87
CA ALA A 42 5.02 -23.09 -0.62
C ALA A 42 4.58 -24.22 -1.57
N HIS A 43 4.95 -24.16 -2.85
CA HIS A 43 4.66 -25.20 -3.82
C HIS A 43 5.38 -26.52 -3.51
N ARG A 44 6.66 -26.48 -3.11
CA ARG A 44 7.41 -27.67 -2.68
C ARG A 44 6.74 -28.35 -1.47
N VAL A 45 6.27 -27.56 -0.50
CA VAL A 45 5.53 -28.07 0.65
C VAL A 45 4.24 -28.76 0.19
N TYR A 46 3.50 -28.15 -0.74
CA TYR A 46 2.29 -28.75 -1.29
C TYR A 46 2.57 -30.10 -1.95
N GLU A 47 3.55 -30.16 -2.86
CA GLU A 47 3.92 -31.39 -3.57
C GLU A 47 4.33 -32.51 -2.60
N GLN A 48 5.10 -32.17 -1.56
CA GLN A 48 5.48 -33.13 -0.53
C GLN A 48 4.26 -33.68 0.22
N GLN A 49 3.31 -32.82 0.62
CA GLN A 49 2.09 -33.24 1.29
C GLN A 49 1.25 -34.16 0.41
N GLN A 50 1.11 -33.85 -0.88
CA GLN A 50 0.39 -34.69 -1.84
C GLN A 50 1.08 -36.05 -2.04
N LEU A 51 2.41 -36.10 -2.09
CA LEU A 51 3.16 -37.34 -2.16
C LEU A 51 2.99 -38.21 -0.90
N GLU A 52 2.90 -37.60 0.28
CA GLU A 52 2.67 -38.32 1.54
C GLU A 52 1.23 -38.89 1.60
N ARG A 53 0.22 -38.12 1.14
CA ARG A 53 -1.17 -38.59 1.02
C ARG A 53 -1.29 -39.78 0.08
N THR A 54 -0.67 -39.72 -1.10
CA THR A 54 -0.74 -40.81 -2.10
C THR A 54 -0.09 -42.11 -1.62
N LYS A 55 0.87 -42.02 -0.70
CA LYS A 55 1.48 -43.19 -0.03
C LYS A 55 0.64 -43.73 1.15
N GLY A 56 -0.56 -43.18 1.38
CA GLY A 56 -1.43 -43.56 2.50
C GLY A 56 -0.96 -43.03 3.85
N GLY A 57 0.02 -42.11 3.87
CA GLY A 57 0.51 -41.47 5.08
C GLY A 57 -0.33 -40.25 5.46
N GLN A 58 -0.22 -39.83 6.72
CA GLN A 58 -0.66 -38.51 7.16
C GLN A 58 0.43 -37.50 6.81
N PRO A 59 0.12 -36.44 6.04
CA PRO A 59 1.12 -35.44 5.69
C PRO A 59 1.71 -34.78 6.92
N ARG A 60 3.00 -34.48 6.87
CA ARG A 60 3.65 -33.67 7.90
C ARG A 60 3.05 -32.27 7.86
N THR A 61 2.43 -31.88 8.97
CA THR A 61 2.10 -30.48 9.23
C THR A 61 3.38 -29.73 9.52
N LEU A 62 3.81 -28.89 8.58
CA LEU A 62 4.85 -27.91 8.87
C LEU A 62 4.26 -26.85 9.80
N HIS A 63 5.08 -26.35 10.73
CA HIS A 63 4.65 -25.29 11.64
C HIS A 63 4.57 -23.96 10.89
N MET A 64 3.45 -23.72 10.22
CA MET A 64 3.11 -22.47 9.54
C MET A 64 2.06 -21.71 10.35
N LYS A 65 2.13 -20.38 10.37
CA LYS A 65 1.13 -19.56 11.08
C LYS A 65 -0.21 -19.47 10.37
N ARG A 66 -0.25 -19.77 9.06
CA ARG A 66 -1.45 -19.72 8.20
C ARG A 66 -1.57 -21.00 7.37
N PRO A 67 -2.73 -21.29 6.77
CA PRO A 67 -2.87 -22.40 5.83
C PRO A 67 -1.94 -22.25 4.63
N LEU A 68 -1.53 -23.36 4.00
CA LEU A 68 -0.58 -23.33 2.87
C LEU A 68 -1.04 -22.43 1.71
N VAL A 69 -2.34 -22.44 1.42
CA VAL A 69 -2.95 -21.63 0.36
C VAL A 69 -2.77 -20.13 0.57
N TYR A 70 -2.66 -19.67 1.83
CA TYR A 70 -2.32 -18.28 2.13
C TYR A 70 -1.01 -17.88 1.47
N TYR A 71 0.04 -18.69 1.62
CA TYR A 71 1.37 -18.35 1.08
C TYR A 71 1.41 -18.42 -0.45
N LEU A 72 0.67 -19.36 -1.06
CA LEU A 72 0.51 -19.43 -2.51
C LEU A 72 -0.17 -18.18 -3.06
N GLY A 73 -1.31 -17.77 -2.49
CA GLY A 73 -2.00 -16.55 -2.88
C GLY A 73 -1.17 -15.30 -2.61
N PHE A 74 -0.56 -15.19 -1.42
CA PHE A 74 0.22 -14.03 -1.00
C PHE A 74 1.43 -13.79 -1.91
N SER A 75 2.09 -14.87 -2.35
CA SER A 75 3.19 -14.78 -3.31
C SER A 75 2.76 -14.14 -4.64
N GLN A 76 1.63 -14.56 -5.21
CA GLN A 76 1.15 -14.01 -6.47
C GLN A 76 0.57 -12.60 -6.28
N LEU A 77 -0.16 -12.35 -5.20
CA LEU A 77 -0.68 -11.02 -4.86
C LEU A 77 0.44 -9.99 -4.76
N THR A 78 1.49 -10.28 -3.98
CA THR A 78 2.61 -9.36 -3.79
C THR A 78 3.43 -9.16 -5.07
N LYS A 79 3.66 -10.22 -5.85
CA LYS A 79 4.28 -10.12 -7.17
C LYS A 79 3.45 -9.26 -8.13
N GLY A 80 2.13 -9.44 -8.13
CA GLY A 80 1.19 -8.65 -8.92
C GLY A 80 1.23 -7.16 -8.57
N ILE A 81 1.24 -6.83 -7.28
CA ILE A 81 1.39 -5.44 -6.79
C ILE A 81 2.72 -4.84 -7.26
N ALA A 82 3.82 -5.57 -7.16
CA ALA A 82 5.12 -5.08 -7.61
C ALA A 82 5.14 -4.80 -9.13
N PHE A 83 4.53 -5.66 -9.95
CA PHE A 83 4.38 -5.40 -11.38
C PHE A 83 3.50 -4.19 -11.67
N GLN A 84 2.37 -4.04 -10.96
CA GLN A 84 1.49 -2.88 -11.08
C GLN A 84 2.25 -1.58 -10.78
N LYS A 85 3.02 -1.54 -9.68
CA LYS A 85 3.80 -0.34 -9.29
C LYS A 85 4.96 -0.03 -10.26
N GLN A 86 5.39 -1.01 -11.07
CA GLN A 86 6.31 -0.80 -12.18
C GLN A 86 5.61 -0.46 -13.52
N GLY A 87 4.28 -0.35 -13.55
CA GLY A 87 3.50 -0.12 -14.77
C GLY A 87 3.39 -1.33 -15.71
N LYS A 88 3.81 -2.53 -15.25
CA LYS A 88 3.74 -3.79 -16.00
C LYS A 88 2.38 -4.46 -15.80
N TYR A 89 1.31 -3.82 -16.27
CA TYR A 89 -0.06 -4.22 -15.95
C TYR A 89 -0.45 -5.62 -16.43
N GLU A 90 0.02 -6.05 -17.61
CA GLU A 90 -0.28 -7.41 -18.10
C GLU A 90 0.36 -8.49 -17.22
N SER A 91 1.62 -8.31 -16.81
CA SER A 91 2.27 -9.23 -15.86
C SER A 91 1.60 -9.22 -14.49
N SER A 92 1.06 -8.07 -14.06
CA SER A 92 0.24 -7.98 -12.86
C SER A 92 -1.04 -8.81 -13.00
N ARG A 93 -1.72 -8.70 -14.16
CA ARG A 93 -2.95 -9.45 -14.47
C ARG A 93 -2.74 -10.97 -14.46
N GLU A 94 -1.63 -11.45 -15.02
CA GLU A 94 -1.25 -12.87 -14.93
C GLU A 94 -1.11 -13.35 -13.48
N CYS A 95 -0.61 -12.49 -12.58
CA CYS A 95 -0.56 -12.79 -11.15
C CYS A 95 -1.97 -12.80 -10.52
N VAL A 96 -2.83 -11.84 -10.90
CA VAL A 96 -4.24 -11.80 -10.47
C VAL A 96 -4.97 -13.09 -10.79
N GLU A 97 -4.86 -13.58 -12.02
CA GLU A 97 -5.49 -14.82 -12.47
C GLU A 97 -5.06 -16.03 -11.63
N LYS A 98 -3.77 -16.09 -11.24
CA LYS A 98 -3.23 -17.22 -10.46
C LYS A 98 -3.77 -17.30 -9.05
N TYR A 99 -3.94 -16.17 -8.35
CA TYR A 99 -4.53 -16.21 -7.00
C TYR A 99 -6.06 -16.12 -6.99
N ALA A 100 -6.68 -15.71 -8.10
CA ALA A 100 -8.13 -15.81 -8.27
C ALA A 100 -8.60 -17.28 -8.30
N GLU A 101 -7.77 -18.17 -8.85
CA GLU A 101 -8.04 -19.60 -8.99
C GLU A 101 -7.09 -20.42 -8.11
N LEU A 102 -7.38 -20.46 -6.80
CA LEU A 102 -6.72 -21.32 -5.83
C LEU A 102 -7.54 -22.56 -5.46
N GLY A 103 -8.63 -22.83 -6.21
CA GLY A 103 -9.53 -23.97 -5.98
C GLY A 103 -8.89 -25.33 -6.29
N TRP A 104 -7.76 -25.34 -6.99
CA TRP A 104 -6.98 -26.55 -7.28
C TRP A 104 -6.18 -27.09 -6.08
N VAL A 105 -6.08 -26.34 -4.98
CA VAL A 105 -5.32 -26.78 -3.80
C VAL A 105 -6.14 -27.83 -3.02
N ASP A 106 -5.63 -29.06 -2.98
CA ASP A 106 -6.33 -30.17 -2.34
C ASP A 106 -6.18 -30.19 -0.81
N GLY A 107 -7.25 -30.62 -0.14
CA GLY A 107 -7.26 -30.89 1.30
C GLY A 107 -7.21 -29.61 2.15
N LEU A 108 -7.89 -28.57 1.69
CA LEU A 108 -8.16 -27.35 2.45
C LEU A 108 -9.12 -27.65 3.61
N ASN A 109 -8.82 -27.08 4.78
CA ASN A 109 -9.75 -26.96 5.88
C ASN A 109 -10.62 -25.69 5.71
N GLU A 110 -11.52 -25.43 6.66
CA GLU A 110 -12.37 -24.23 6.65
C GLU A 110 -11.58 -22.93 6.53
N GLU A 111 -10.47 -22.81 7.27
CA GLU A 111 -9.57 -21.63 7.20
C GLU A 111 -8.97 -21.48 5.80
N GLY A 112 -8.48 -22.56 5.20
CA GLY A 112 -7.95 -22.54 3.84
C GLY A 112 -9.00 -22.20 2.78
N LEU A 113 -10.25 -22.68 2.95
CA LEU A 113 -11.36 -22.28 2.07
C LEU A 113 -11.68 -20.79 2.20
N GLN A 114 -11.62 -20.25 3.42
CA GLN A 114 -11.81 -18.81 3.63
C GLN A 114 -10.72 -17.99 2.90
N GLU A 115 -9.45 -18.40 2.99
CA GLU A 115 -8.36 -17.74 2.26
C GLU A 115 -8.62 -17.72 0.75
N VAL A 116 -9.14 -18.80 0.17
CA VAL A 116 -9.48 -18.85 -1.27
C VAL A 116 -10.55 -17.81 -1.64
N GLU A 117 -11.60 -17.68 -0.82
CA GLU A 117 -12.64 -16.67 -1.03
C GLU A 117 -12.12 -15.23 -0.87
N ASP A 118 -11.25 -15.01 0.12
CA ASP A 118 -10.60 -13.72 0.34
C ASP A 118 -9.74 -13.33 -0.87
N TYR A 119 -8.93 -14.26 -1.40
CA TYR A 119 -8.15 -14.03 -2.62
C TYR A 119 -9.01 -13.81 -3.86
N ARG A 120 -10.16 -14.47 -4.00
CA ARG A 120 -11.10 -14.21 -5.10
C ARG A 120 -11.67 -12.78 -5.03
N THR A 121 -11.97 -12.32 -3.81
CA THR A 121 -12.44 -10.95 -3.58
C THR A 121 -11.35 -9.93 -3.91
N LEU A 122 -10.13 -10.15 -3.45
CA LEU A 122 -8.96 -9.33 -3.79
C LEU A 122 -8.68 -9.33 -5.30
N ALA A 123 -8.87 -10.47 -5.98
CA ALA A 123 -8.64 -10.57 -7.41
C ALA A 123 -9.62 -9.70 -8.19
N LYS A 124 -10.87 -9.65 -7.75
CA LYS A 124 -11.89 -8.76 -8.32
C LYS A 124 -11.53 -7.29 -8.13
N ALA A 125 -11.16 -6.88 -6.91
CA ALA A 125 -10.70 -5.53 -6.62
C ALA A 125 -9.48 -5.12 -7.48
N ASN A 126 -8.48 -6.00 -7.54
CA ASN A 126 -7.25 -5.73 -8.29
C ASN A 126 -7.47 -5.74 -9.81
N THR A 127 -8.46 -6.49 -10.31
CA THR A 127 -8.86 -6.42 -11.72
C THR A 127 -9.41 -5.02 -12.06
N TYR A 128 -10.31 -4.48 -11.23
CA TYR A 128 -10.79 -3.10 -11.41
C TYR A 128 -9.66 -2.09 -11.34
N THR A 129 -8.73 -2.27 -10.40
CA THR A 129 -7.55 -1.43 -10.26
C THR A 129 -6.72 -1.40 -11.55
N LEU A 130 -6.40 -2.56 -12.12
CA LEU A 130 -5.64 -2.64 -13.36
C LEU A 130 -6.39 -2.02 -14.54
N ASP A 131 -7.70 -2.27 -14.65
CA ASP A 131 -8.53 -1.70 -15.71
C ASP A 131 -8.57 -0.17 -15.65
N LEU A 132 -8.75 0.40 -14.46
CA LEU A 132 -8.70 1.85 -14.25
C LEU A 132 -7.32 2.43 -14.55
N LEU A 133 -6.24 1.81 -14.09
CA LEU A 133 -4.87 2.29 -14.38
C LEU A 133 -4.56 2.24 -15.89
N GLN A 134 -5.19 1.32 -16.63
CA GLN A 134 -5.13 1.25 -18.09
C GLN A 134 -6.11 2.19 -18.82
N GLY A 135 -6.90 2.97 -18.10
CA GLY A 135 -7.78 4.01 -18.66
C GLY A 135 -9.18 3.54 -19.03
N LYS A 136 -9.60 2.36 -18.57
CA LYS A 136 -10.97 1.85 -18.75
C LYS A 136 -11.92 2.48 -17.73
N GLU A 137 -12.24 3.75 -17.91
CA GLU A 137 -13.13 4.50 -17.01
C GLU A 137 -14.52 3.84 -16.88
N GLU A 138 -14.95 3.07 -17.88
CA GLU A 138 -16.25 2.40 -17.90
C GLU A 138 -16.48 1.42 -16.75
N VAL A 139 -15.44 0.92 -16.06
CA VAL A 139 -15.57 0.00 -14.92
C VAL A 139 -15.81 0.71 -13.59
N LEU A 140 -15.76 2.05 -13.58
CA LEU A 140 -15.84 2.85 -12.37
C LEU A 140 -17.16 2.68 -11.60
N PRO A 141 -18.35 2.60 -12.24
CA PRO A 141 -19.61 2.36 -11.53
C PRO A 141 -19.62 1.04 -10.75
N GLU A 142 -19.18 -0.05 -11.38
CA GLU A 142 -19.11 -1.38 -10.77
C GLU A 142 -18.07 -1.42 -9.66
N TYR A 143 -16.95 -0.69 -9.81
CA TYR A 143 -15.94 -0.61 -8.77
C TYR A 143 -16.41 0.20 -7.56
N ILE A 144 -17.11 1.32 -7.78
CA ILE A 144 -17.73 2.11 -6.70
C ILE A 144 -18.72 1.25 -5.91
N GLN A 145 -19.58 0.50 -6.61
CA GLN A 145 -20.51 -0.41 -5.95
C GLN A 145 -19.75 -1.46 -5.13
N PHE A 146 -18.71 -2.06 -5.69
CA PHE A 146 -17.85 -3.00 -4.97
C PHE A 146 -17.28 -2.38 -3.70
N LEU A 147 -16.74 -1.16 -3.74
CA LEU A 147 -16.19 -0.47 -2.56
C LEU A 147 -17.27 -0.18 -1.50
N HIS A 148 -18.51 0.10 -1.90
CA HIS A 148 -19.64 0.25 -0.97
C HIS A 148 -19.99 -1.05 -0.24
N GLU A 149 -19.87 -2.19 -0.92
CA GLU A 149 -20.23 -3.51 -0.39
C GLU A 149 -19.14 -4.15 0.48
N HIS A 150 -17.89 -3.71 0.38
CA HIS A 150 -16.73 -4.36 1.03
C HIS A 150 -16.21 -3.58 2.23
N SER A 151 -15.25 -4.15 2.97
CA SER A 151 -14.73 -3.60 4.22
C SER A 151 -14.05 -2.24 4.03
N ALA A 152 -13.91 -1.51 5.13
CA ALA A 152 -13.26 -0.20 5.12
C ALA A 152 -11.75 -0.26 4.78
N GLU A 153 -11.15 -1.44 4.86
CA GLU A 153 -9.74 -1.69 4.49
C GLU A 153 -9.52 -1.59 2.97
N GLU A 154 -10.52 -1.96 2.16
CA GLU A 154 -10.46 -1.86 0.69
C GLU A 154 -10.81 -0.46 0.16
N VAL A 155 -11.52 0.34 0.95
CA VAL A 155 -11.99 1.67 0.51
C VAL A 155 -10.84 2.61 0.21
N ILE A 156 -9.85 2.73 1.09
CA ILE A 156 -8.75 3.68 0.87
C ILE A 156 -7.86 3.26 -0.32
N PRO A 157 -7.38 2.00 -0.41
CA PRO A 157 -6.67 1.53 -1.59
C PRO A 157 -7.46 1.73 -2.90
N GLY A 158 -8.77 1.46 -2.87
CA GLY A 158 -9.65 1.73 -4.01
C GLY A 158 -9.72 3.20 -4.39
N MET A 159 -9.89 4.08 -3.41
CA MET A 159 -9.93 5.53 -3.64
C MET A 159 -8.59 6.10 -4.11
N ILE A 160 -7.46 5.56 -3.66
CA ILE A 160 -6.12 5.88 -4.19
C ILE A 160 -6.08 5.56 -5.69
N THR A 161 -6.49 4.36 -6.07
CA THR A 161 -6.51 3.92 -7.47
C THR A 161 -7.40 4.82 -8.33
N ILE A 162 -8.60 5.17 -7.85
CA ILE A 162 -9.52 6.07 -8.55
C ILE A 162 -8.88 7.46 -8.75
N LEU A 163 -8.17 7.98 -7.74
CA LEU A 163 -7.41 9.22 -7.83
C LEU A 163 -6.26 9.12 -8.84
N GLU A 164 -5.42 8.09 -8.75
CA GLU A 164 -4.30 7.85 -9.66
C GLU A 164 -4.77 7.78 -11.12
N SER A 165 -5.84 7.02 -11.37
CA SER A 165 -6.42 6.90 -12.71
C SER A 165 -7.04 8.22 -13.20
N ALA A 166 -7.77 8.97 -12.36
CA ALA A 166 -8.30 10.29 -12.72
C ALA A 166 -7.19 11.31 -13.02
N ILE A 167 -6.07 11.25 -12.28
CA ILE A 167 -4.88 12.06 -12.54
C ILE A 167 -4.25 11.68 -13.88
N MET A 168 -4.15 10.39 -14.20
CA MET A 168 -3.53 9.90 -15.44
C MET A 168 -4.39 10.18 -16.68
N HIS A 169 -5.69 9.93 -16.59
CA HIS A 169 -6.62 9.91 -17.72
C HIS A 169 -7.56 11.12 -17.79
N ASN A 170 -7.47 12.04 -16.82
CA ASN A 170 -8.11 13.36 -16.87
C ASN A 170 -9.64 13.37 -16.86
N TYR A 171 -10.25 12.56 -15.99
CA TYR A 171 -11.69 12.57 -15.73
C TYR A 171 -12.04 13.10 -14.33
N ASP A 172 -13.29 13.56 -14.15
CA ASP A 172 -13.75 14.19 -12.90
C ASP A 172 -14.33 13.16 -11.92
N ILE A 173 -13.71 13.03 -10.75
CA ILE A 173 -14.15 12.17 -9.66
C ILE A 173 -14.73 12.93 -8.47
N ASN A 174 -15.01 14.24 -8.59
CA ASN A 174 -15.61 15.02 -7.51
C ASN A 174 -16.87 14.41 -6.90
N PRO A 175 -17.83 13.86 -7.69
CA PRO A 175 -18.99 13.19 -7.14
C PRO A 175 -18.62 12.00 -6.25
N ILE A 176 -17.61 11.21 -6.67
CA ILE A 176 -17.13 10.02 -5.96
C ILE A 176 -16.41 10.44 -4.67
N LEU A 177 -15.56 11.45 -4.72
CA LEU A 177 -14.89 12.00 -3.53
C LEU A 177 -15.91 12.51 -2.49
N LYS A 178 -17.05 13.05 -2.95
CA LYS A 178 -18.13 13.49 -2.07
C LYS A 178 -18.88 12.28 -1.47
N ASP A 179 -19.16 11.27 -2.28
CA ASP A 179 -19.84 10.04 -1.87
C ASP A 179 -19.07 9.29 -0.77
N PHE A 180 -17.75 9.16 -0.92
CA PHE A 180 -16.88 8.50 0.05
C PHE A 180 -16.36 9.41 1.19
N ALA A 181 -16.75 10.68 1.23
CA ALA A 181 -16.13 11.66 2.14
C ALA A 181 -16.26 11.30 3.62
N GLU A 182 -17.43 10.86 4.06
CA GLU A 182 -17.69 10.45 5.44
C GLU A 182 -16.85 9.23 5.79
N ARG A 183 -16.94 8.18 4.96
CA ARG A 183 -16.23 6.92 5.17
C ARG A 183 -14.72 7.10 5.19
N VAL A 184 -14.15 7.84 4.25
CA VAL A 184 -12.70 8.16 4.24
C VAL A 184 -12.32 9.05 5.44
N GLY A 185 -13.20 9.97 5.85
CA GLY A 185 -12.99 10.83 7.01
C GLY A 185 -12.94 10.07 8.33
N GLU A 186 -13.87 9.13 8.53
CA GLU A 186 -13.88 8.21 9.67
C GLU A 186 -12.59 7.40 9.70
N LEU A 187 -12.21 6.83 8.57
CA LEU A 187 -11.01 6.02 8.44
C LEU A 187 -9.75 6.85 8.80
N GLY A 188 -9.61 8.05 8.24
CA GLY A 188 -8.51 8.97 8.58
C GLY A 188 -8.48 9.46 10.04
N GLY A 189 -9.61 9.40 10.75
CA GLY A 189 -9.74 9.81 12.16
C GLY A 189 -9.59 8.66 13.17
N PHE A 190 -9.85 7.42 12.77
CA PHE A 190 -10.01 6.28 13.69
C PHE A 190 -9.01 5.14 13.54
N TYR A 191 -8.12 5.14 12.55
CA TYR A 191 -7.14 4.05 12.46
C TYR A 191 -6.17 4.07 13.64
N ARG A 192 -6.29 3.04 14.48
CA ARG A 192 -5.33 2.70 15.53
C ARG A 192 -4.15 1.88 14.99
N GLU A 193 -4.26 1.38 13.75
CA GLU A 193 -3.25 0.53 13.14
C GLU A 193 -2.36 1.32 12.16
N PRO A 194 -1.03 1.28 12.30
CA PRO A 194 -0.10 2.05 11.47
C PRO A 194 -0.23 1.82 9.96
N GLN A 195 -0.58 0.59 9.54
CA GLN A 195 -0.65 0.22 8.12
C GLN A 195 -1.76 0.99 7.37
N ASN A 196 -2.91 1.15 8.02
CA ASN A 196 -4.03 1.89 7.45
C ASN A 196 -3.77 3.40 7.38
N LEU A 197 -2.95 3.91 8.30
CA LEU A 197 -2.52 5.31 8.27
C LEU A 197 -1.55 5.59 7.10
N ASN A 198 -0.70 4.64 6.70
CA ASN A 198 0.15 4.79 5.52
C ASN A 198 -0.68 4.92 4.24
N TYR A 199 -1.71 4.07 4.06
CA TYR A 199 -2.64 4.23 2.94
C TYR A 199 -3.37 5.58 2.99
N TYR A 200 -3.75 6.04 4.17
CA TYR A 200 -4.39 7.35 4.29
C TYR A 200 -3.45 8.52 3.93
N VAL A 201 -2.15 8.43 4.24
CA VAL A 201 -1.14 9.40 3.81
C VAL A 201 -1.05 9.43 2.28
N GLU A 202 -0.97 8.26 1.65
CA GLU A 202 -0.94 8.14 0.18
C GLU A 202 -2.22 8.69 -0.46
N PHE A 203 -3.39 8.40 0.11
CA PHE A 203 -4.66 8.97 -0.33
C PHE A 203 -4.64 10.50 -0.29
N LEU A 204 -4.20 11.10 0.82
CA LEU A 204 -4.11 12.56 0.95
C LEU A 204 -3.09 13.15 -0.03
N TYR A 205 -1.98 12.45 -0.28
CA TYR A 205 -0.99 12.85 -1.26
C TYR A 205 -1.57 12.85 -2.69
N GLN A 206 -2.20 11.76 -3.12
CA GLN A 206 -2.87 11.69 -4.43
C GLN A 206 -4.01 12.69 -4.56
N LEU A 207 -4.81 12.87 -3.50
CA LEU A 207 -5.85 13.90 -3.43
C LEU A 207 -5.26 15.28 -3.65
N SER A 208 -4.10 15.59 -3.05
CA SER A 208 -3.45 16.89 -3.26
C SER A 208 -3.05 17.11 -4.72
N ILE A 209 -2.49 16.09 -5.39
CA ILE A 209 -2.13 16.16 -6.81
C ILE A 209 -3.37 16.39 -7.68
N TYR A 210 -4.43 15.62 -7.44
CA TYR A 210 -5.71 15.79 -8.15
C TYR A 210 -6.26 17.21 -7.97
N ARG A 211 -6.28 17.74 -6.74
CA ARG A 211 -6.73 19.11 -6.46
C ARG A 211 -5.86 20.18 -7.11
N PHE A 212 -4.55 19.99 -7.22
CA PHE A 212 -3.68 20.89 -7.98
C PHE A 212 -4.05 20.90 -9.46
N LYS A 213 -4.29 19.72 -10.05
CA LYS A 213 -4.70 19.58 -11.45
C LYS A 213 -6.03 20.28 -11.76
N GLU A 214 -6.96 20.27 -10.81
CA GLU A 214 -8.23 21.00 -10.89
C GLU A 214 -8.09 22.53 -10.67
N GLY A 215 -6.90 23.05 -10.40
CA GLY A 215 -6.69 24.45 -10.04
C GLY A 215 -7.20 24.83 -8.64
N LYS A 216 -7.58 23.85 -7.82
CA LYS A 216 -8.08 24.04 -6.43
C LYS A 216 -6.90 24.08 -5.44
N SER A 217 -5.95 24.98 -5.66
CA SER A 217 -4.66 25.00 -4.95
C SER A 217 -4.78 25.11 -3.43
N GLY A 218 -5.78 25.83 -2.91
CA GLY A 218 -6.03 25.90 -1.46
C GLY A 218 -6.30 24.52 -0.86
N LEU A 219 -7.24 23.77 -1.45
CA LEU A 219 -7.58 22.42 -1.00
C LEU A 219 -6.42 21.44 -1.19
N ALA A 220 -5.67 21.58 -2.29
CA ALA A 220 -4.49 20.77 -2.54
C ALA A 220 -3.43 20.94 -1.44
N ILE A 221 -3.17 22.19 -1.05
CA ILE A 221 -2.18 22.51 -0.01
C ILE A 221 -2.65 22.03 1.37
N ASP A 222 -3.94 22.10 1.67
CA ASP A 222 -4.46 21.56 2.93
C ASP A 222 -4.31 20.04 3.00
N ALA A 223 -4.53 19.34 1.89
CA ALA A 223 -4.35 17.90 1.79
C ALA A 223 -2.87 17.48 1.97
N VAL A 224 -1.92 18.12 1.26
CA VAL A 224 -0.49 17.77 1.38
C VAL A 224 0.08 18.09 2.78
N LEU A 225 -0.37 19.17 3.43
CA LEU A 225 0.04 19.48 4.80
C LEU A 225 -0.50 18.46 5.80
N ARG A 226 -1.73 17.98 5.58
CA ARG A 226 -2.30 16.91 6.41
C ARG A 226 -1.56 15.59 6.20
N ALA A 227 -1.25 15.22 4.95
CA ALA A 227 -0.44 14.04 4.64
C ALA A 227 0.92 14.09 5.35
N MET A 228 1.58 15.26 5.31
CA MET A 228 2.86 15.51 5.97
C MET A 228 2.81 15.32 7.48
N GLU A 229 1.75 15.79 8.15
CA GLU A 229 1.56 15.61 9.59
C GLU A 229 1.43 14.12 9.95
N TYR A 230 0.63 13.36 9.21
CA TYR A 230 0.50 11.91 9.43
C TYR A 230 1.79 11.17 9.13
N ALA A 231 2.46 11.45 8.00
CA ALA A 231 3.74 10.84 7.65
C ALA A 231 4.78 11.05 8.75
N HIS A 232 4.86 12.28 9.29
CA HIS A 232 5.73 12.58 10.42
C HIS A 232 5.35 11.78 11.68
N SER A 233 4.06 11.65 11.99
CA SER A 233 3.60 10.89 13.15
C SER A 233 3.92 9.40 13.04
N LEU A 234 3.94 8.86 11.82
CA LEU A 234 4.25 7.46 11.50
C LEU A 234 5.75 7.19 11.37
N LYS A 235 6.59 8.23 11.35
CA LYS A 235 8.02 8.14 10.99
C LYS A 235 8.22 7.58 9.57
N ASP A 236 7.29 7.88 8.67
CA ASP A 236 7.41 7.57 7.25
C ASP A 236 8.18 8.71 6.55
N ASP A 237 9.51 8.59 6.57
CA ASP A 237 10.41 9.57 5.97
C ASP A 237 10.23 9.70 4.45
N THR A 238 9.82 8.63 3.77
CA THR A 238 9.63 8.60 2.32
C THR A 238 8.44 9.47 1.93
N SER A 239 7.28 9.21 2.53
CA SER A 239 6.07 10.01 2.28
C SER A 239 6.24 11.44 2.77
N PHE A 240 6.92 11.65 3.90
CA PHE A 240 7.22 13.00 4.40
C PHE A 240 8.03 13.81 3.39
N LYS A 241 9.10 13.24 2.82
CA LYS A 241 9.92 13.89 1.77
C LYS A 241 9.08 14.21 0.52
N LYS A 242 8.26 13.26 0.05
CA LYS A 242 7.33 13.48 -1.09
C LYS A 242 6.42 14.69 -0.82
N CYS A 243 5.83 14.78 0.38
CA CYS A 243 4.97 15.89 0.79
C CYS A 243 5.73 17.23 0.83
N VAL A 244 6.95 17.25 1.36
CA VAL A 244 7.79 18.48 1.42
C VAL A 244 8.10 18.99 0.02
N VAL A 245 8.52 18.11 -0.88
CA VAL A 245 8.82 18.48 -2.28
C VAL A 245 7.57 19.03 -2.97
N LEU A 246 6.43 18.36 -2.80
CA LEU A 246 5.18 18.80 -3.43
C LEU A 246 4.71 20.17 -2.89
N PHE A 247 4.79 20.39 -1.58
CA PHE A 247 4.46 21.68 -0.98
C PHE A 247 5.41 22.79 -1.44
N GLU A 248 6.73 22.58 -1.37
CA GLU A 248 7.70 23.61 -1.75
C GLU A 248 7.58 23.98 -3.23
N SER A 249 7.29 23.01 -4.10
CA SER A 249 7.03 23.25 -5.54
C SER A 249 5.81 24.15 -5.80
N HIS A 250 4.86 24.21 -4.86
CA HIS A 250 3.61 24.97 -4.98
C HIS A 250 3.48 26.07 -3.92
N ARG A 251 4.55 26.39 -3.18
CA ARG A 251 4.53 27.29 -2.01
C ARG A 251 4.06 28.71 -2.34
N SER A 252 4.28 29.16 -3.57
CA SER A 252 3.79 30.46 -4.05
C SER A 252 2.26 30.57 -4.00
N LEU A 253 1.56 29.45 -4.20
CA LEU A 253 0.09 29.34 -4.16
C LEU A 253 -0.47 29.27 -2.73
N ALA A 254 0.37 29.01 -1.72
CA ALA A 254 -0.07 28.86 -0.34
C ALA A 254 -0.45 30.20 0.31
N VAL A 255 -1.61 30.23 0.96
CA VAL A 255 -2.06 31.39 1.74
C VAL A 255 -1.34 31.47 3.09
N LYS A 256 -1.45 32.62 3.77
CA LYS A 256 -0.70 32.92 5.00
C LYS A 256 -0.85 31.84 6.09
N HIS A 257 -2.06 31.33 6.32
CA HIS A 257 -2.29 30.33 7.36
C HIS A 257 -1.68 28.96 7.00
N GLN A 258 -1.68 28.56 5.72
CA GLN A 258 -1.05 27.32 5.24
C GLN A 258 0.47 27.39 5.37
N LYS A 259 1.09 28.52 4.99
CA LYS A 259 2.52 28.77 5.22
C LYS A 259 2.88 28.70 6.71
N LYS A 260 2.01 29.23 7.59
CA LYS A 260 2.18 29.15 9.04
C LYS A 260 2.06 27.70 9.55
N ARG A 261 1.11 26.93 9.03
CA ARG A 261 0.94 25.50 9.37
C ARG A 261 2.16 24.68 8.96
N TYR A 262 2.63 24.83 7.72
CA TYR A 262 3.87 24.21 7.25
C TYR A 262 5.06 24.50 8.17
N LYS A 263 5.24 25.77 8.54
CA LYS A 263 6.29 26.20 9.45
C LYS A 263 6.17 25.57 10.84
N SER A 264 4.95 25.42 11.35
CA SER A 264 4.69 24.73 12.61
C SER A 264 5.11 23.26 12.55
N ILE A 265 4.86 22.58 11.43
CA ILE A 265 5.29 21.20 11.21
C ILE A 265 6.83 21.12 11.24
N GLN A 266 7.52 21.99 10.50
CA GLN A 266 8.99 22.05 10.49
C GLN A 266 9.58 22.30 11.88
N ASN A 267 9.02 23.25 12.63
CA ASN A 267 9.50 23.58 13.98
C ASN A 267 9.27 22.42 14.97
N SER A 268 8.21 21.64 14.79
CA SER A 268 7.95 20.44 15.62
C SER A 268 9.01 19.35 15.43
N ILE A 269 9.59 19.27 14.22
CA ILE A 269 10.66 18.34 13.86
C ILE A 269 11.98 18.81 14.46
N LEU A 270 12.35 20.07 14.19
CA LEU A 270 13.57 20.68 14.73
C LEU A 270 13.60 20.71 16.26
N GLY A 271 12.44 20.90 16.90
CA GLY A 271 12.31 20.85 18.36
C GLY A 271 12.59 19.48 18.97
N ARG A 272 12.37 18.39 18.21
CA ARG A 272 12.66 17.00 18.60
C ARG A 272 14.11 16.59 18.32
N GLU A 273 14.78 17.23 17.35
CA GLU A 273 16.19 16.99 17.00
C GLU A 273 17.19 17.75 17.89
N LYS A 274 16.75 18.36 19.00
CA LYS A 274 17.64 18.96 19.99
C LYS A 274 18.52 17.88 20.64
N ASP A 275 19.69 17.66 20.06
CA ASP A 275 20.77 16.87 20.61
C ASP A 275 21.26 17.52 21.91
N PRO A 276 21.20 16.86 23.08
CA PRO A 276 21.76 17.40 24.32
C PRO A 276 23.26 17.71 24.22
N ALA A 277 23.96 17.17 23.22
CA ALA A 277 25.38 17.42 22.96
C ALA A 277 25.65 18.62 22.02
N LYS A 278 24.62 19.16 21.36
CA LYS A 278 24.75 20.34 20.49
C LYS A 278 23.76 21.38 20.94
N ASN A 279 24.26 22.36 21.69
CA ASN A 279 23.53 23.52 22.19
C ASN A 279 22.95 24.44 21.07
N ALA A 280 22.56 23.93 19.91
CA ALA A 280 22.01 24.70 18.80
C ALA A 280 20.48 24.80 18.90
N ILE A 281 19.96 26.03 19.05
CA ILE A 281 18.54 26.35 18.91
C ILE A 281 18.33 26.95 17.51
N PHE A 282 17.42 26.35 16.74
CA PHE A 282 17.00 26.84 15.43
C PHE A 282 15.71 27.67 15.58
N ASP A 283 15.80 28.98 15.38
CA ASP A 283 14.65 29.90 15.41
C ASP A 283 14.64 30.74 14.14
N ASP A 284 13.78 30.36 13.18
CA ASP A 284 13.25 31.10 12.02
C ASP A 284 14.22 31.85 11.07
N SER A 285 15.49 31.98 11.44
CA SER A 285 16.58 32.73 10.77
C SER A 285 17.90 32.72 11.57
N LEU A 286 17.90 32.29 12.84
CA LEU A 286 19.07 32.32 13.73
C LEU A 286 19.37 30.91 14.26
N ILE A 287 20.61 30.48 14.07
CA ILE A 287 21.19 29.34 14.80
C ILE A 287 21.87 29.95 16.03
N ARG A 288 21.34 29.68 17.23
CA ARG A 288 21.98 30.09 18.48
C ARG A 288 22.69 28.91 19.10
N ILE A 289 23.98 29.05 19.37
CA ILE A 289 24.75 28.10 20.18
C ILE A 289 24.66 28.60 21.64
N VAL A 290 24.13 27.77 22.54
CA VAL A 290 24.11 27.99 24.00
C VAL A 290 25.40 27.47 24.64
#